data_AF-A0A8H5IT18-F1
#
_entry.id   AF-A0A8H5IT18-F1
#
_cell.length_a   1.000
_cell.length_b   1.000
_cell.length_c   1.000
_cell.angle_alpha   90.00
_cell.angle_beta   90.00
_cell.angle_gamma   90.00
#
_symmetry.space_group_name_H-M   'P 1'
#
loop_
_entity.id
_entity.type
_entity.pdbx_description
1 polymer ?
#
loop_
_entity_poly.entity_id
_entity_poly.type
_entity_poly.pdbx_seq_one_letter_code
_entity_poly.pdbx_strand_id
1 'polypeptide(L)'
;MRLVIALLPFLLPVMASDHKQCDCQINNGSGWKYDWQLTFNAEYDTGAGRCIANPHVRLDGDRFYNNCKALAQKGWYPVVNGAVDTTQPKIYAKQGGSGCYN
;
A
#
# COMPACT_ATOMS: atom_id res chain seq x y z
N MET A 1 17.75 9.34 -45.02
CA MET A 1 17.18 9.63 -43.68
C MET A 1 16.47 8.39 -43.13
N ARG A 2 17.21 7.41 -42.60
CA ARG A 2 16.66 6.16 -42.01
C ARG A 2 17.32 5.77 -40.68
N LEU A 3 18.13 6.65 -40.10
CA LEU A 3 18.98 6.36 -38.94
C LEU A 3 18.40 6.82 -37.60
N VAL A 4 17.33 7.61 -37.59
CA VAL A 4 16.80 8.21 -36.35
C VAL A 4 15.81 7.30 -35.61
N ILE A 5 15.21 6.31 -36.29
CA ILE A 5 14.15 5.46 -35.70
C ILE A 5 14.74 4.31 -34.87
N ALA A 6 16.01 3.95 -35.07
CA ALA A 6 16.64 2.80 -34.43
C ALA A 6 17.04 3.03 -32.95
N LEU A 7 16.95 4.27 -32.45
CA LEU A 7 17.36 4.63 -31.08
C LEU A 7 16.19 4.85 -30.11
N LEU A 8 14.93 4.83 -30.59
CA LEU A 8 13.74 4.97 -29.73
C LEU A 8 13.58 3.88 -28.64
N PRO A 9 13.92 2.59 -28.84
CA PRO A 9 13.66 1.58 -27.79
C PRO A 9 14.61 1.68 -26.59
N PHE A 10 15.72 2.44 -26.69
CA PHE A 10 16.65 2.67 -25.58
C PHE A 10 16.26 3.83 -24.66
N LEU A 11 15.26 4.64 -25.05
CA LEU A 11 14.76 5.76 -24.25
C LEU A 11 13.57 5.39 -23.35
N LEU A 12 13.05 4.16 -23.45
CA LEU A 12 11.83 3.74 -22.77
C LEU A 12 11.96 3.11 -21.36
N PRO A 13 13.13 2.88 -20.72
CA PRO A 13 13.12 2.29 -19.39
C PRO A 13 12.94 3.31 -18.25
N VAL A 14 12.82 4.61 -18.51
CA VAL A 14 12.85 5.64 -17.43
C VAL A 14 11.45 5.97 -16.87
N MET A 15 10.39 5.38 -17.41
CA MET A 15 9.05 5.45 -16.80
C MET A 15 8.74 4.21 -15.97
N ALA A 16 9.75 3.58 -15.37
CA ALA A 16 9.52 2.69 -14.23
C ALA A 16 9.02 3.59 -13.09
N SER A 17 7.70 3.66 -12.93
CA SER A 17 7.06 4.29 -11.78
C SER A 17 7.78 3.79 -10.52
N ASP A 18 8.33 4.67 -9.70
CA ASP A 18 8.95 4.30 -8.43
C ASP A 18 7.91 3.57 -7.56
N HIS A 19 7.93 2.25 -7.61
CA HIS A 19 7.01 1.42 -6.86
C HIS A 19 7.57 1.27 -5.44
N LYS A 20 6.93 1.92 -4.47
CA LYS A 20 7.27 1.78 -3.05
C LYS A 20 6.46 0.63 -2.47
N GLN A 21 7.12 -0.26 -1.74
CA GLN A 21 6.41 -1.18 -0.87
C GLN A 21 5.98 -0.40 0.37
N CYS A 22 4.69 -0.39 0.68
CA CYS A 22 4.20 0.23 1.91
C CYS A 22 3.44 -0.78 2.76
N ASP A 23 3.65 -0.65 4.06
CA ASP A 23 3.12 -1.52 5.09
C ASP A 23 2.37 -0.69 6.13
N CYS A 24 1.17 -1.13 6.53
CA CYS A 24 0.49 -0.53 7.66
C CYS A 24 1.14 -0.98 8.97
N GLN A 25 1.29 -0.04 9.89
CA GLN A 25 1.81 -0.26 11.23
C GLN A 25 0.78 0.18 12.27
N ILE A 26 0.71 -0.58 13.37
CA ILE A 26 -0.13 -0.31 14.51
C ILE A 26 0.71 -0.04 15.76
N ASN A 27 0.21 0.80 16.65
CA ASN A 27 0.81 1.02 17.96
C ASN A 27 -0.27 0.95 19.05
N ASN A 28 -0.11 -0.01 19.96
CA ASN A 28 -1.03 -0.26 21.08
C ASN A 28 -0.47 0.19 22.44
N GLY A 29 0.62 0.97 22.44
CA GLY A 29 1.33 1.44 23.64
C GLY A 29 2.65 0.72 23.89
N SER A 30 3.00 -0.29 23.09
CA SER A 30 4.27 -1.04 23.18
C SER A 30 5.23 -0.74 22.02
N GLY A 31 4.96 0.32 21.26
CA GLY A 31 5.70 0.68 20.05
C GLY A 31 4.97 0.30 18.75
N TRP A 32 5.52 0.77 17.63
CA TRP A 32 5.01 0.52 16.29
C TRP A 32 5.36 -0.89 15.83
N LYS A 33 4.37 -1.61 15.29
CA LYS A 33 4.51 -2.96 14.77
C LYS A 33 3.78 -3.08 13.45
N TYR A 34 4.34 -3.86 12.52
CA TYR A 34 3.69 -4.20 11.26
C TYR A 34 2.42 -5.01 11.49
N ASP A 35 1.37 -4.73 10.71
CA ASP A 35 0.15 -5.53 10.63
C ASP A 35 -0.24 -5.78 9.17
N TRP A 36 -0.05 -7.03 8.72
CA TRP A 36 -0.31 -7.44 7.34
C TRP A 36 -1.82 -7.48 7.01
N GLN A 37 -2.67 -7.76 7.99
CA GLN A 37 -4.12 -7.81 7.77
C GLN A 37 -4.68 -6.41 7.58
N LEU A 38 -4.20 -5.45 8.37
CA LEU A 38 -4.50 -4.04 8.20
C LEU A 38 -3.99 -3.53 6.85
N THR A 39 -2.77 -3.93 6.46
CA THR A 39 -2.18 -3.63 5.14
C THR A 39 -3.09 -4.11 4.02
N PHE A 40 -3.55 -5.35 4.09
CA PHE A 40 -4.50 -5.92 3.14
C PHE A 40 -5.83 -5.15 3.07
N ASN A 41 -6.36 -4.70 4.21
CA ASN A 41 -7.60 -3.93 4.28
C ASN A 41 -7.45 -2.48 3.77
N ALA A 42 -6.24 -1.93 3.70
CA ALA A 42 -5.97 -0.54 3.37
C ALA A 42 -5.89 -0.23 1.86
N GLU A 43 -6.56 -1.03 1.02
CA GLU A 43 -6.52 -0.95 -0.45
C GLU A 43 -5.16 -1.32 -1.06
N TYR A 44 -4.51 -2.34 -0.50
CA TYR A 44 -3.28 -2.92 -1.05
C TYR A 44 -3.59 -3.80 -2.28
N ASP A 45 -2.91 -3.56 -3.40
CA ASP A 45 -2.98 -4.42 -4.58
C ASP A 45 -2.16 -5.68 -4.33
N THR A 46 -2.87 -6.75 -4.01
CA THR A 46 -2.27 -8.07 -3.78
C THR A 46 -1.74 -8.71 -5.07
N GLY A 47 -2.29 -8.34 -6.23
CA GLY A 47 -1.84 -8.82 -7.54
C GLY A 47 -0.54 -8.16 -8.00
N ALA A 48 -0.35 -6.88 -7.69
CA ALA A 48 0.89 -6.15 -7.98
C ALA A 48 1.91 -6.20 -6.84
N GLY A 49 1.51 -6.61 -5.62
CA GLY A 49 2.32 -6.55 -4.41
C GLY A 49 2.66 -5.12 -4.00
N ARG A 50 1.74 -4.17 -4.23
CA ARG A 50 2.00 -2.72 -4.16
C ARG A 50 0.78 -1.99 -3.63
N CYS A 51 0.95 -0.80 -3.08
CA CYS A 51 -0.19 0.11 -2.91
C CYS A 51 -0.64 0.61 -4.29
N ILE A 52 -1.95 0.63 -4.55
CA ILE A 52 -2.50 1.12 -5.83
C ILE A 52 -2.14 2.60 -5.94
N ALA A 53 -1.20 2.93 -6.82
CA ALA A 53 -0.92 4.29 -7.21
C ALA A 53 -2.01 4.76 -8.18
N ASN A 54 -2.82 5.74 -7.77
CA ASN A 54 -3.74 6.39 -8.70
C ASN A 54 -2.93 7.24 -9.70
N PRO A 55 -3.25 7.20 -11.01
CA PRO A 55 -2.62 8.11 -11.96
C PRO A 55 -2.96 9.57 -11.60
N HIS A 56 -1.94 10.44 -11.64
CA HIS A 56 -1.97 11.88 -11.33
C HIS A 56 -1.90 12.34 -9.86
N VAL A 57 -1.61 11.45 -8.91
CA VAL A 57 -1.34 11.85 -7.51
C VAL A 57 0.14 11.63 -7.16
N ARG A 58 0.77 12.61 -6.50
CA ARG A 58 2.14 12.48 -5.99
C ARG A 58 2.13 11.38 -4.93
N LEU A 59 2.67 10.20 -5.25
CA LEU A 59 3.00 9.10 -4.35
C LEU A 59 1.97 8.89 -3.23
N ASP A 60 1.08 7.90 -3.42
CA ASP A 60 -0.01 7.42 -2.55
C ASP A 60 0.35 7.08 -1.08
N GLY A 61 1.53 7.46 -0.58
CA GLY A 61 1.92 7.33 0.82
C GLY A 61 0.96 8.02 1.77
N ASP A 62 0.46 9.23 1.47
CA ASP A 62 -0.43 9.95 2.38
C ASP A 62 -1.84 9.34 2.43
N ARG A 63 -2.38 8.91 1.28
CA ARG A 63 -3.69 8.25 1.23
C ARG A 63 -3.63 6.89 1.92
N PHE A 64 -2.62 6.09 1.60
CA PHE A 64 -2.39 4.79 2.23
C PHE A 64 -2.15 4.95 3.74
N TYR A 65 -1.32 5.92 4.15
CA TYR A 65 -1.11 6.28 5.55
C TYR A 65 -2.43 6.63 6.25
N ASN A 66 -3.24 7.48 5.63
CA ASN A 66 -4.54 7.89 6.18
C ASN A 66 -5.52 6.72 6.26
N ASN A 67 -5.50 5.81 5.28
CA ASN A 67 -6.28 4.57 5.30
C ASN A 67 -5.81 3.66 6.45
N CYS A 68 -4.52 3.37 6.58
CA CYS A 68 -3.97 2.58 7.69
C CYS A 68 -4.33 3.20 9.04
N LYS A 69 -4.19 4.53 9.19
CA LYS A 69 -4.53 5.27 10.41
C LYS A 69 -6.03 5.18 10.72
N ALA A 70 -6.88 5.43 9.72
CA ALA A 70 -8.33 5.40 9.89
C ALA A 70 -8.83 3.99 10.21
N LEU A 71 -8.37 2.97 9.49
CA LEU A 71 -8.73 1.57 9.71
C LEU A 71 -8.22 1.06 11.05
N ALA A 72 -7.00 1.43 11.46
CA ALA A 72 -6.49 1.06 12.77
C ALA A 72 -7.42 1.52 13.92
N GLN A 73 -7.96 2.74 13.81
CA GLN A 73 -8.82 3.32 14.84
C GLN A 73 -10.30 2.91 14.70
N LYS A 74 -10.82 2.82 13.48
CA LYS A 74 -12.22 2.44 13.18
C LYS A 74 -12.46 0.93 13.15
N GLY A 75 -11.37 0.16 13.16
CA GLY A 75 -11.32 -1.28 13.11
C GLY A 75 -11.31 -1.84 11.68
N TRP A 76 -10.54 -2.90 11.50
CA TRP A 76 -10.44 -3.68 10.26
C TRP A 76 -10.85 -5.12 10.49
N TYR A 77 -11.26 -5.81 9.42
CA TYR A 77 -11.67 -7.21 9.51
C TYR A 77 -10.47 -8.14 9.27
N PRO A 78 -10.47 -9.33 9.90
CA PRO A 78 -9.41 -10.32 9.65
C PRO A 78 -9.45 -10.80 8.20
N VAL A 79 -8.30 -11.24 7.71
CA VAL A 79 -8.15 -11.76 6.36
C VAL A 79 -8.01 -13.27 6.42
N VAL A 80 -8.92 -13.99 5.77
CA VAL A 80 -8.97 -15.45 5.75
C VAL A 80 -8.98 -15.93 4.31
N ASN A 81 -8.10 -16.88 3.95
CA ASN A 81 -7.96 -17.40 2.58
C ASN A 81 -7.75 -16.30 1.51
N GLY A 82 -7.06 -15.21 1.88
CA GLY A 82 -6.80 -14.10 0.96
C GLY A 82 -8.00 -13.21 0.67
N ALA A 83 -9.04 -13.24 1.52
CA ALA A 83 -10.19 -12.34 1.43
C ALA A 83 -10.50 -11.72 2.79
N VAL A 84 -11.06 -10.51 2.79
CA VAL A 84 -11.52 -9.85 4.02
C VAL A 84 -12.76 -10.57 4.54
N ASP A 85 -12.68 -11.14 5.74
CA ASP A 85 -13.76 -11.86 6.39
C ASP A 85 -14.59 -10.92 7.28
N THR A 86 -15.67 -10.39 6.70
CA THR A 86 -16.59 -9.46 7.40
C THR A 86 -17.51 -10.14 8.41
N THR A 87 -17.50 -11.48 8.49
CA THR A 87 -18.29 -12.25 9.46
C THR A 87 -17.65 -12.31 10.84
N GLN A 88 -16.35 -12.01 10.92
CA GLN A 88 -15.58 -11.99 12.16
C GLN A 88 -15.57 -10.61 12.82
N PRO A 89 -15.31 -10.53 14.14
CA PRO A 89 -15.19 -9.25 14.82
C PRO A 89 -14.03 -8.42 14.26
N LYS A 90 -14.21 -7.11 14.23
CA LYS A 90 -13.15 -6.17 13.85
C LYS A 90 -12.02 -6.18 14.87
N ILE A 91 -10.80 -6.09 14.36
CA ILE A 91 -9.58 -5.84 15.11
C ILE A 91 -9.37 -4.34 15.20
N TYR A 92 -8.85 -3.84 16.32
CA TYR A 92 -8.62 -2.43 16.57
C TYR A 92 -7.21 -2.20 17.10
N ALA A 93 -6.69 -0.99 16.85
CA ALA A 93 -5.48 -0.49 17.45
C ALA A 93 -5.66 0.94 17.97
N LYS A 94 -4.86 1.34 18.97
CA LYS A 94 -4.91 2.72 19.51
C LYS A 94 -4.46 3.74 18.47
N GLN A 95 -3.43 3.40 17.70
CA GLN A 95 -2.86 4.23 16.65
C GLN A 95 -2.51 3.37 15.44
N GLY A 96 -2.59 3.98 14.25
CA GLY A 96 -2.15 3.39 13.00
C GLY A 96 -1.43 4.41 12.13
N GLY A 97 -0.64 3.90 11.20
CA GLY A 97 0.09 4.65 10.19
C GLY A 97 0.67 3.71 9.15
N SER A 98 1.49 4.21 8.24
CA SER A 98 2.21 3.40 7.26
C SER A 98 3.69 3.75 7.22
N GLY A 99 4.51 2.75 6.91
CA GLY A 99 5.89 2.95 6.48
C GLY A 99 6.00 2.56 5.01
N CYS A 100 6.57 3.43 4.18
CA CYS A 100 6.88 3.13 2.78
C CYS A 100 8.39 3.06 2.61
N TYR A 101 8.88 2.01 1.95
CA TYR A 101 10.29 1.81 1.65
C TYR A 101 10.50 1.53 0.16
N ASN A 102 11.75 1.71 -0.25
CA ASN A 102 12.27 1.40 -1.58
C ASN A 102 12.59 -0.08 -1.70
#